data_AF-A0A8H7LGR3-F1
#
_entry.id   AF-A0A8H7LGR3-F1
#
_cell.length_a   1.000
_cell.length_b   1.000
_cell.length_c   1.000
_cell.angle_alpha   90.00
_cell.angle_beta   90.00
_cell.angle_gamma   90.00
#
_symmetry.space_group_name_H-M   'P 1'
#
loop_
_entity.id
_entity.type
_entity.pdbx_description
1 polymer ?
#
loop_
_entity_poly.entity_id
_entity_poly.type
_entity_poly.pdbx_seq_one_letter_code
_entity_poly.pdbx_strand_id
1 'polypeptide(L)'
;MSANTQSTALVNPYAGYKIQPEFITLDPESPQELRKGEVIARALDGFMFLKGTKYAYPHQGADAYWWRGIIAFGFVTPLCGSFKYFTWSGHWGADWEEKHLETIIITNIVHISKERNINWRNGTEDILWIETKHGYSYALLEPNAQYDGGYWRPVTESWASTLADGVSANPAFKPLPWHSPRPAWWDALGDEQWEYL
;
A
#
# COMPACT_ATOMS: atom_id res chain seq x y z
N MET A 1 -12.10 44.64 -6.91
CA MET A 1 -13.09 43.55 -6.75
C MET A 1 -13.11 42.82 -8.08
N SER A 2 -12.75 41.55 -8.23
CA SER A 2 -12.78 40.41 -7.31
C SER A 2 -11.67 39.44 -7.68
N ALA A 3 -10.97 38.90 -6.68
CA ALA A 3 -10.00 37.82 -6.89
C ALA A 3 -10.77 36.55 -7.26
N ASN A 4 -10.45 36.01 -8.43
CA ASN A 4 -11.04 34.79 -8.96
C ASN A 4 -10.37 33.60 -8.24
N THR A 5 -10.91 33.21 -7.09
CA THR A 5 -10.48 32.00 -6.39
C THR A 5 -11.01 30.80 -7.15
N GLN A 6 -10.25 30.32 -8.14
CA GLN A 6 -10.47 28.98 -8.68
C GLN A 6 -10.19 27.99 -7.54
N SER A 7 -11.27 27.54 -6.90
CA SER A 7 -11.26 26.33 -6.08
C SER A 7 -10.93 25.17 -7.01
N THR A 8 -9.66 24.77 -7.08
CA THR A 8 -9.27 23.49 -7.66
C THR A 8 -9.79 22.40 -6.74
N ALA A 9 -11.06 22.02 -6.94
CA ALA A 9 -11.57 20.79 -6.37
C ALA A 9 -10.64 19.67 -6.85
N LEU A 10 -10.05 18.93 -5.90
CA LEU A 10 -9.28 17.74 -6.22
C LEU A 10 -10.18 16.82 -7.04
N VAL A 11 -9.77 16.55 -8.29
CA VAL A 11 -10.36 15.46 -9.08
C VAL A 11 -10.09 14.20 -8.27
N ASN A 12 -11.15 13.50 -7.85
CA ASN A 12 -11.02 12.21 -7.21
C ASN A 12 -10.66 11.18 -8.29
N PRO A 13 -9.43 10.64 -8.35
CA PRO A 13 -9.03 9.67 -9.36
C PRO A 13 -9.81 8.35 -9.26
N TYR A 14 -10.55 8.14 -8.17
CA TYR A 14 -11.45 7.00 -7.99
C TYR A 14 -12.89 7.28 -8.44
N ALA A 15 -13.15 8.42 -9.10
CA ALA A 15 -14.46 8.70 -9.66
C ALA A 15 -14.85 7.61 -10.67
N GLY A 16 -15.96 6.93 -10.40
CA GLY A 16 -16.45 5.81 -11.22
C GLY A 16 -16.25 4.43 -10.59
N TYR A 17 -15.41 4.31 -9.56
CA TYR A 17 -15.29 3.10 -8.76
C TYR A 17 -16.30 3.09 -7.62
N LYS A 18 -16.81 1.90 -7.28
CA LYS A 18 -17.55 1.71 -6.03
C LYS A 18 -16.55 1.72 -4.88
N ILE A 19 -16.54 2.80 -4.11
CA ILE A 19 -15.67 2.93 -2.94
C ILE A 19 -16.33 2.24 -1.75
N GLN A 20 -15.67 1.20 -1.25
CA GLN A 20 -16.08 0.42 -0.08
C GLN A 20 -15.49 1.02 1.20
N PRO A 21 -16.11 0.80 2.36
CA PRO A 21 -15.45 1.07 3.63
C PRO A 21 -14.30 0.09 3.87
N GLU A 22 -13.42 0.41 4.82
CA GLU A 22 -12.26 -0.42 5.18
C GLU A 22 -12.61 -1.86 5.63
N PHE A 23 -13.74 -2.04 6.32
CA PHE A 23 -14.12 -3.29 7.01
C PHE A 23 -14.78 -4.34 6.09
N ILE A 24 -14.33 -4.43 4.84
CA ILE A 24 -14.73 -5.51 3.93
C ILE A 24 -13.85 -6.74 4.14
N THR A 25 -14.38 -7.93 3.84
CA THR A 25 -13.58 -9.16 3.70
C THR A 25 -13.14 -9.28 2.25
N LEU A 26 -11.85 -9.52 2.03
CA LEU A 26 -11.31 -9.82 0.70
C LEU A 26 -11.08 -11.32 0.60
N ASP A 27 -11.32 -11.93 -0.55
CA ASP A 27 -10.96 -13.34 -0.74
C ASP A 27 -9.47 -13.44 -1.08
N PRO A 28 -8.70 -14.36 -0.48
CA PRO A 28 -9.14 -15.49 0.34
C PRO A 28 -8.93 -15.28 1.85
N GLU A 29 -9.10 -14.06 2.37
CA GLU A 29 -9.01 -13.81 3.81
C GLU A 29 -10.07 -14.62 4.57
N SER A 30 -9.66 -15.17 5.70
CA SER A 30 -10.61 -15.82 6.60
C SER A 30 -11.47 -14.75 7.29
N PRO A 31 -12.81 -14.90 7.35
CA PRO A 31 -13.70 -13.94 8.02
C PRO A 31 -13.60 -13.97 9.56
N GLN A 32 -12.46 -14.38 10.11
CA GLN A 32 -12.24 -14.55 11.54
C GLN A 32 -12.24 -13.21 12.28
N GLU A 33 -12.80 -13.21 13.49
CA GLU A 33 -12.66 -12.10 14.42
C GLU A 33 -11.18 -11.97 14.84
N LEU A 34 -10.61 -10.77 14.66
CA LEU A 34 -9.24 -10.48 15.05
C LEU A 34 -9.08 -10.59 16.57
N ARG A 35 -8.09 -11.38 17.03
CA ARG A 35 -7.73 -11.39 18.44
C ARG A 35 -6.98 -10.11 18.78
N LYS A 36 -6.98 -9.74 20.07
CA LYS A 36 -6.27 -8.56 20.54
C LYS A 36 -4.78 -8.65 20.17
N GLY A 37 -4.31 -7.69 19.38
CA GLY A 37 -2.92 -7.62 18.91
C GLY A 37 -2.68 -8.28 17.55
N GLU A 38 -3.68 -8.90 16.94
CA GLU A 38 -3.61 -9.37 15.56
C GLU A 38 -4.01 -8.26 14.59
N VAL A 39 -3.41 -8.30 13.40
CA VAL A 39 -3.75 -7.42 12.28
C VAL A 39 -3.94 -8.24 11.01
N ILE A 40 -4.80 -7.78 10.12
CA ILE A 40 -4.94 -8.33 8.77
C ILE A 40 -4.01 -7.55 7.85
N ALA A 41 -3.04 -8.25 7.25
CA ALA A 41 -2.09 -7.68 6.31
C ALA A 41 -2.66 -7.65 4.89
N ARG A 42 -2.67 -6.47 4.28
CA ARG A 42 -3.14 -6.20 2.91
C ARG A 42 -2.11 -5.37 2.16
N ALA A 43 -2.25 -5.26 0.86
CA ALA A 43 -1.54 -4.24 0.07
C ALA A 43 -2.50 -3.13 -0.34
N LEU A 44 -1.96 -1.93 -0.48
CA LEU A 44 -2.68 -0.74 -0.94
C LEU A 44 -1.93 -0.10 -2.10
N ASP A 45 -2.54 -0.13 -3.27
CA ASP A 45 -2.01 0.38 -4.52
C ASP A 45 -2.79 1.58 -5.04
N GLY A 46 -2.16 2.33 -5.94
CA GLY A 46 -2.66 3.61 -6.41
C GLY A 46 -2.94 4.58 -5.25
N PHE A 47 -2.33 4.41 -4.08
CA PHE A 47 -2.86 5.04 -2.88
C PHE A 47 -2.68 6.57 -2.90
N MET A 48 -3.50 7.26 -2.12
CA MET A 48 -3.29 8.67 -1.81
C MET A 48 -3.78 9.01 -0.41
N PHE A 49 -3.12 9.97 0.23
CA PHE A 49 -3.51 10.49 1.53
C PHE A 49 -4.06 11.91 1.41
N LEU A 50 -5.20 12.16 2.05
CA LEU A 50 -5.87 13.46 2.05
C LEU A 50 -6.13 13.96 3.46
N LYS A 51 -5.86 15.24 3.70
CA LYS A 51 -6.28 15.96 4.90
C LYS A 51 -7.20 17.10 4.49
N GLY A 52 -8.51 16.89 4.65
CA GLY A 52 -9.52 17.77 4.04
C GLY A 52 -9.42 17.71 2.51
N THR A 53 -9.09 18.83 1.87
CA THR A 53 -8.98 18.95 0.41
C THR A 53 -7.53 19.03 -0.09
N LYS A 54 -6.55 18.61 0.71
CA LYS A 54 -5.13 18.67 0.36
C LYS A 54 -4.49 17.29 0.45
N TYR A 55 -3.55 17.03 -0.45
CA TYR A 55 -2.63 15.91 -0.32
C TYR A 55 -1.81 16.03 0.96
N ALA A 56 -1.68 14.92 1.68
CA ALA A 56 -0.86 14.80 2.86
C ALA A 56 0.28 13.83 2.56
N TYR A 57 1.52 14.17 2.93
CA TYR A 57 2.68 13.29 2.74
C TYR A 57 3.27 12.95 4.11
N PRO A 58 3.26 11.68 4.53
CA PRO A 58 3.81 11.29 5.83
C PRO A 58 5.33 11.45 5.84
N HIS A 59 5.90 11.49 7.03
CA HIS A 59 7.36 11.51 7.26
C HIS A 59 7.70 10.62 8.46
N GLN A 60 8.97 10.25 8.63
CA GLN A 60 9.44 9.32 9.68
C GLN A 60 9.01 9.68 11.12
N GLY A 61 8.73 10.95 11.38
CA GLY A 61 8.30 11.45 12.69
C GLY A 61 6.80 11.72 12.83
N ALA A 62 5.96 11.30 11.88
CA ALA A 62 4.52 11.54 11.94
C ALA A 62 3.89 10.73 13.08
N ASP A 63 3.50 11.43 14.15
CA ASP A 63 2.86 10.85 15.32
C ASP A 63 1.36 10.62 15.11
N ALA A 64 0.70 10.01 16.11
CA ALA A 64 -0.73 9.77 16.08
C ALA A 64 -1.58 11.06 15.98
N TYR A 65 -1.03 12.24 16.30
CA TYR A 65 -1.72 13.51 16.13
C TYR A 65 -1.70 13.96 14.67
N TRP A 66 -0.59 13.76 13.97
CA TRP A 66 -0.44 14.09 12.55
C TRP A 66 -1.52 13.41 11.70
N TRP A 67 -1.78 12.13 11.96
CA TRP A 67 -2.78 11.29 11.29
C TRP A 67 -4.24 11.73 11.50
N ARG A 68 -4.52 12.61 12.47
CA ARG A 68 -5.89 13.06 12.73
C ARG A 68 -6.47 13.78 11.51
N GLY A 69 -7.61 13.27 11.04
CA GLY A 69 -8.34 13.81 9.89
C GLY A 69 -7.70 13.47 8.54
N ILE A 70 -6.69 12.59 8.52
CA ILE A 70 -6.15 12.05 7.29
C ILE A 70 -6.97 10.83 6.90
N ILE A 71 -7.38 10.79 5.64
CA ILE A 71 -8.01 9.64 5.00
C ILE A 71 -7.09 9.11 3.90
N ALA A 72 -7.16 7.82 3.61
CA ALA A 72 -6.53 7.23 2.44
C ALA A 72 -7.56 6.64 1.48
N PHE A 73 -7.24 6.67 0.20
CA PHE A 73 -7.89 5.88 -0.83
C PHE A 73 -6.86 4.98 -1.49
N GLY A 74 -7.30 3.83 -2.02
CA GLY A 74 -6.43 2.86 -2.67
C GLY A 74 -7.22 1.69 -3.24
N PHE A 75 -6.58 0.97 -4.16
CA PHE A 75 -6.96 -0.40 -4.49
C PHE A 75 -6.36 -1.32 -3.44
N VAL A 76 -7.21 -2.11 -2.80
CA VAL A 76 -6.81 -3.06 -1.77
C VAL A 76 -6.85 -4.48 -2.30
N THR A 77 -5.91 -5.30 -1.86
CA THR A 77 -5.87 -6.74 -2.12
C THR A 77 -5.29 -7.46 -0.91
N PRO A 78 -5.64 -8.74 -0.66
CA PRO A 78 -5.03 -9.48 0.41
C PRO A 78 -3.58 -9.85 0.10
N LEU A 79 -2.77 -10.02 1.15
CA LEU A 79 -1.41 -10.55 1.06
C LEU A 79 -1.34 -12.07 1.36
N CYS A 80 -2.46 -12.77 1.21
CA CYS A 80 -2.58 -14.22 1.32
C CYS A 80 -3.11 -14.82 0.01
N GLY A 81 -3.20 -16.15 -0.05
CA GLY A 81 -3.56 -16.86 -1.29
C GLY A 81 -2.45 -16.87 -2.33
N SER A 82 -2.78 -17.32 -3.54
CA SER A 82 -1.86 -17.39 -4.66
C SER A 82 -1.68 -16.02 -5.34
N PHE A 83 -2.71 -15.16 -5.34
CA PHE A 83 -2.64 -13.86 -6.01
C PHE A 83 -1.59 -12.91 -5.39
N LYS A 84 -1.18 -13.16 -4.13
CA LYS A 84 -0.14 -12.36 -3.45
C LYS A 84 1.16 -12.23 -4.26
N TYR A 85 1.53 -13.20 -5.10
CA TYR A 85 2.76 -13.12 -5.90
C TYR A 85 2.67 -12.06 -7.01
N PHE A 86 1.49 -11.88 -7.62
CA PHE A 86 1.24 -10.79 -8.57
C PHE A 86 1.23 -9.44 -7.87
N THR A 87 0.63 -9.36 -6.68
CA THR A 87 0.66 -8.18 -5.81
C THR A 87 2.10 -7.81 -5.44
N TRP A 88 2.86 -8.77 -4.91
CA TRP A 88 4.25 -8.56 -4.52
C TRP A 88 5.11 -8.12 -5.69
N SER A 89 4.86 -8.58 -6.91
CA SER A 89 5.62 -8.20 -8.11
C SER A 89 5.15 -6.92 -8.78
N GLY A 90 3.98 -6.39 -8.44
CA GLY A 90 3.40 -5.22 -9.11
C GLY A 90 2.66 -5.56 -10.40
N HIS A 91 2.37 -6.84 -10.67
CA HIS A 91 1.62 -7.30 -11.83
C HIS A 91 0.11 -7.46 -11.53
N TRP A 92 -0.47 -6.45 -10.87
CA TRP A 92 -1.89 -6.40 -10.48
C TRP A 92 -2.89 -6.56 -11.62
N GLY A 93 -2.45 -6.28 -12.85
CA GLY A 93 -3.23 -6.44 -14.06
C GLY A 93 -3.46 -7.88 -14.48
N ALA A 94 -2.73 -8.85 -13.90
CA ALA A 94 -2.86 -10.26 -14.23
C ALA A 94 -4.31 -10.74 -14.06
N ASP A 95 -4.76 -11.59 -14.98
CA ASP A 95 -6.07 -12.23 -14.91
C ASP A 95 -5.89 -13.61 -14.25
N TRP A 96 -6.33 -13.73 -13.01
CA TRP A 96 -6.09 -14.89 -12.17
C TRP A 96 -7.32 -15.18 -11.31
N GLU A 97 -7.66 -16.45 -11.11
CA GLU A 97 -8.93 -16.87 -10.48
C GLU A 97 -9.08 -16.32 -9.05
N GLU A 98 -8.01 -16.29 -8.26
CA GLU A 98 -8.02 -15.79 -6.88
C GLU A 98 -7.81 -14.27 -6.75
N LYS A 99 -7.91 -13.54 -7.86
CA LYS A 99 -7.77 -12.08 -7.83
C LYS A 99 -8.97 -11.43 -7.16
N HIS A 100 -8.73 -10.77 -6.04
CA HIS A 100 -9.72 -9.91 -5.37
C HIS A 100 -9.14 -8.50 -5.17
N LEU A 101 -9.73 -7.52 -5.84
CA LEU A 101 -9.37 -6.11 -5.76
C LEU A 101 -10.61 -5.26 -5.49
N GLU A 102 -10.54 -4.41 -4.47
CA GLU A 102 -11.61 -3.47 -4.15
C GLU A 102 -11.03 -2.06 -4.02
N THR A 103 -11.85 -1.04 -4.30
CA THR A 103 -11.47 0.34 -3.99
C THR A 103 -11.98 0.68 -2.60
N ILE A 104 -11.09 1.11 -1.69
CA ILE A 104 -11.48 1.42 -0.31
C ILE A 104 -11.20 2.86 0.08
N ILE A 105 -11.89 3.31 1.12
CA ILE A 105 -11.56 4.49 1.92
C ILE A 105 -11.17 4.08 3.34
N ILE A 106 -10.04 4.58 3.80
CA ILE A 106 -9.51 4.37 5.16
C ILE A 106 -9.57 5.71 5.90
N THR A 107 -10.19 5.74 7.08
CA THR A 107 -10.42 7.00 7.84
C THR A 107 -9.75 7.03 9.22
N ASN A 108 -9.21 5.89 9.69
CA ASN A 108 -8.70 5.70 11.04
C ASN A 108 -7.23 5.27 11.06
N ILE A 109 -6.40 5.88 10.23
CA ILE A 109 -4.95 5.63 10.21
C ILE A 109 -4.35 6.12 11.53
N VAL A 110 -3.47 5.31 12.14
CA VAL A 110 -2.83 5.63 13.42
C VAL A 110 -1.34 5.83 13.30
N HIS A 111 -0.72 5.15 12.34
CA HIS A 111 0.72 5.07 12.24
C HIS A 111 1.14 4.68 10.81
N ILE A 112 2.38 5.02 10.48
CA ILE A 112 3.12 4.45 9.36
C ILE A 112 4.45 3.93 9.89
N SER A 113 4.83 2.73 9.48
CA SER A 113 6.08 2.09 9.89
C SER A 113 6.86 1.63 8.68
N LYS A 114 8.16 1.39 8.87
CA LYS A 114 9.03 0.68 7.93
C LYS A 114 9.39 -0.65 8.55
N GLU A 115 9.00 -1.75 7.92
CA GLU A 115 9.23 -3.08 8.48
C GLU A 115 9.45 -4.13 7.39
N ARG A 116 10.32 -5.12 7.68
CA ARG A 116 10.32 -6.42 7.01
C ARG A 116 9.33 -7.33 7.70
N ASN A 117 8.36 -7.83 6.96
CA ASN A 117 7.32 -8.68 7.51
C ASN A 117 7.16 -9.93 6.66
N ILE A 118 6.87 -11.08 7.28
CA ILE A 118 6.70 -12.35 6.54
C ILE A 118 5.57 -12.28 5.50
N ASN A 119 4.55 -11.44 5.74
CA ASN A 119 3.45 -11.22 4.80
C ASN A 119 3.85 -10.37 3.58
N TRP A 120 5.06 -9.80 3.57
CA TRP A 120 5.60 -9.04 2.45
C TRP A 120 6.91 -9.63 1.95
N ARG A 121 6.90 -10.14 0.71
CA ARG A 121 8.10 -10.70 0.06
C ARG A 121 8.90 -11.59 1.01
N ASN A 122 8.18 -12.46 1.73
CA ASN A 122 8.69 -13.41 2.72
C ASN A 122 9.69 -12.80 3.75
N GLY A 123 9.50 -11.54 4.14
CA GLY A 123 10.33 -10.86 5.14
C GLY A 123 11.73 -10.49 4.66
N THR A 124 12.00 -10.54 3.37
CA THR A 124 13.34 -10.27 2.81
C THR A 124 13.56 -8.79 2.48
N GLU A 125 12.48 -8.03 2.30
CA GLU A 125 12.53 -6.63 1.88
C GLU A 125 11.74 -5.73 2.83
N ASP A 126 12.19 -4.49 2.97
CA ASP A 126 11.50 -3.44 3.71
C ASP A 126 10.40 -2.81 2.86
N ILE A 127 9.26 -2.48 3.46
CA ILE A 127 8.21 -1.65 2.85
C ILE A 127 7.59 -0.73 3.90
N LEU A 128 6.93 0.33 3.44
CA LEU A 128 6.11 1.17 4.30
C LEU A 128 4.74 0.53 4.54
N TRP A 129 4.35 0.46 5.81
CA TRP A 129 3.05 -0.04 6.25
C TRP A 129 2.25 1.09 6.88
N ILE A 130 0.97 1.23 6.53
CA ILE A 130 0.05 2.02 7.37
C ILE A 130 -0.79 1.10 8.24
N GLU A 131 -0.96 1.49 9.50
CA GLU A 131 -1.79 0.77 10.47
C GLU A 131 -3.05 1.56 10.79
N THR A 132 -4.13 0.85 11.08
CA THR A 132 -5.44 1.47 11.37
C THR A 132 -6.03 0.98 12.68
N LYS A 133 -6.92 1.78 13.27
CA LYS A 133 -7.62 1.41 14.51
C LYS A 133 -8.47 0.16 14.40
N HIS A 134 -8.80 -0.26 13.18
CA HIS A 134 -9.63 -1.44 12.93
C HIS A 134 -8.82 -2.74 12.88
N GLY A 135 -7.51 -2.69 13.10
CA GLY A 135 -6.66 -3.89 13.09
C GLY A 135 -6.25 -4.32 11.68
N TYR A 136 -6.11 -3.37 10.75
CA TYR A 136 -5.54 -3.64 9.43
C TYR A 136 -4.16 -3.00 9.32
N SER A 137 -3.30 -3.66 8.55
CA SER A 137 -2.00 -3.14 8.15
C SER A 137 -1.85 -3.24 6.64
N TYR A 138 -1.45 -2.15 5.98
CA TYR A 138 -1.38 -2.07 4.53
C TYR A 138 0.02 -1.77 4.04
N ALA A 139 0.63 -2.69 3.30
CA ALA A 139 1.85 -2.45 2.54
C ALA A 139 1.56 -1.44 1.43
N LEU A 140 2.27 -0.32 1.41
CA LEU A 140 2.10 0.74 0.42
C LEU A 140 2.89 0.42 -0.84
N LEU A 141 2.18 0.19 -1.95
CA LEU A 141 2.81 -0.12 -3.24
C LEU A 141 3.04 1.16 -4.06
N GLU A 142 2.40 1.31 -5.22
CA GLU A 142 2.54 2.52 -6.04
C GLU A 142 1.53 3.59 -5.58
N PRO A 143 1.96 4.84 -5.36
CA PRO A 143 1.03 5.95 -5.14
C PRO A 143 0.20 6.24 -6.41
N ASN A 144 -0.98 6.84 -6.27
CA ASN A 144 -1.71 7.37 -7.40
C ASN A 144 -0.83 8.39 -8.15
N ALA A 145 -0.76 8.34 -9.48
CA ALA A 145 0.08 9.25 -10.26
C ALA A 145 -0.17 10.74 -9.98
N GLN A 146 -1.43 11.14 -9.76
CA GLN A 146 -1.78 12.53 -9.44
C GLN A 146 -1.35 12.92 -8.02
N TYR A 147 -1.38 11.97 -7.07
CA TYR A 147 -0.89 12.16 -5.71
C TYR A 147 0.63 12.14 -5.64
N ASP A 148 1.30 11.27 -6.41
CA ASP A 148 2.75 11.22 -6.42
C ASP A 148 3.32 12.53 -6.93
N GLY A 149 3.15 12.88 -8.21
CA GLY A 149 3.70 14.11 -8.78
C GLY A 149 5.19 14.35 -8.49
N GLY A 150 5.96 13.31 -8.10
CA GLY A 150 7.34 13.40 -7.62
C GLY A 150 7.53 13.63 -6.11
N TYR A 151 6.46 13.75 -5.34
CA TYR A 151 6.46 14.03 -3.91
C TYR A 151 6.48 12.76 -3.04
N TRP A 152 6.18 11.57 -3.58
CA TRP A 152 6.30 10.33 -2.81
C TRP A 152 7.75 9.89 -2.61
N ARG A 153 8.61 10.17 -3.59
CA ARG A 153 10.04 9.83 -3.51
C ARG A 153 10.72 10.48 -2.27
N PRO A 154 10.59 11.79 -2.01
CA PRO A 154 11.10 12.40 -0.78
C PRO A 154 10.59 11.74 0.51
N VAL A 155 9.35 11.25 0.51
CA VAL A 155 8.80 10.49 1.65
C VAL A 155 9.63 9.24 1.87
N THR A 156 9.71 8.35 0.88
CA THR A 156 10.43 7.06 1.02
C THR A 156 11.92 7.24 1.29
N GLU A 157 12.55 8.26 0.71
CA GLU A 157 13.94 8.65 1.01
C GLU A 157 14.12 9.09 2.48
N SER A 158 13.14 9.77 3.08
CA SER A 158 13.20 10.14 4.51
C SER A 158 13.17 8.92 5.46
N TRP A 159 12.72 7.77 4.99
CA TRP A 159 12.71 6.49 5.73
C TRP A 159 13.90 5.59 5.37
N ALA A 160 14.70 5.98 4.39
CA ALA A 160 15.88 5.24 4.00
C ALA A 160 16.94 5.35 5.10
N SER A 161 17.33 4.20 5.64
CA SER A 161 18.47 4.09 6.54
C SER A 161 19.63 3.50 5.76
N THR A 162 20.83 4.06 5.94
CA THR A 162 22.06 3.43 5.47
C THR A 162 22.37 2.25 6.39
N LEU A 163 22.44 1.05 5.83
CA LEU A 163 22.85 -0.15 6.56
C LEU A 163 24.38 -0.13 6.77
N ALA A 164 24.87 -0.97 7.67
CA ALA A 164 26.29 -1.03 8.05
C ALA A 164 27.24 -1.37 6.88
N ASP A 165 26.71 -1.97 5.82
CA ASP A 165 27.40 -2.34 4.58
C ASP A 165 27.31 -1.25 3.48
N GLY A 166 26.73 -0.09 3.80
CA GLY A 166 26.53 1.01 2.85
C GLY A 166 25.32 0.82 1.92
N VAL A 167 24.53 -0.24 2.08
CA VAL A 167 23.32 -0.47 1.30
C VAL A 167 22.17 0.36 1.88
N SER A 168 21.43 1.06 1.03
CA SER A 168 20.22 1.78 1.44
C SER A 168 19.04 0.83 1.60
N ALA A 169 18.53 0.69 2.82
CA ALA A 169 17.24 0.05 3.08
C ALA A 169 16.09 1.02 2.73
N ASN A 170 15.93 1.35 1.45
CA ASN A 170 14.85 2.22 0.98
C ASN A 170 13.54 1.40 0.92
N PRO A 171 12.47 1.81 1.64
CA PRO A 171 11.21 1.07 1.68
C PRO A 171 10.25 1.41 0.54
N ALA A 172 10.70 2.14 -0.49
CA ALA A 172 9.91 2.34 -1.70
C ALA A 172 9.61 0.99 -2.35
N PHE A 173 8.34 0.78 -2.69
CA PHE A 173 7.94 -0.36 -3.50
C PHE A 173 8.66 -0.34 -4.85
N LYS A 174 9.11 -1.52 -5.28
CA LYS A 174 9.82 -1.71 -6.55
C LYS A 174 9.13 -2.84 -7.30
N PRO A 175 8.33 -2.54 -8.34
CA PRO A 175 7.74 -3.60 -9.16
C PRO A 175 8.86 -4.45 -9.78
N LEU A 176 8.59 -5.73 -9.98
CA LEU A 176 9.49 -6.65 -10.65
C LEU A 176 9.36 -6.41 -12.17
N PRO A 177 10.42 -6.02 -12.88
CA PRO A 177 10.36 -5.91 -14.33
C PRO A 177 10.12 -7.27 -14.98
N TRP A 178 9.34 -7.28 -16.07
CA TRP A 178 9.21 -8.45 -16.95
C TRP A 178 10.58 -9.01 -17.32
N HIS A 179 10.71 -10.34 -17.30
CA HIS A 179 11.94 -11.09 -17.61
C HIS A 179 13.11 -10.91 -16.60
N SER A 180 12.87 -10.34 -15.43
CA SER A 180 13.87 -10.34 -14.35
C SER A 180 14.14 -11.76 -13.84
N PRO A 181 15.34 -12.06 -13.32
CA PRO A 181 15.57 -13.29 -12.59
C PRO A 181 14.59 -13.44 -11.43
N ARG A 182 14.20 -14.68 -11.13
CA ARG A 182 13.33 -14.99 -10.00
C ARG A 182 13.94 -14.46 -8.70
N PRO A 183 13.23 -13.59 -7.97
CA PRO A 183 13.77 -13.01 -6.75
C PRO A 183 13.75 -14.04 -5.60
N ALA A 184 14.65 -13.86 -4.63
CA ALA A 184 14.83 -14.80 -3.52
C ALA A 184 13.58 -14.94 -2.62
N TRP A 185 12.70 -13.95 -2.60
CA TRP A 185 11.43 -14.02 -1.87
C TRP A 185 10.37 -14.84 -2.58
N TRP A 186 10.55 -15.18 -3.84
CA TRP A 186 9.58 -15.96 -4.60
C TRP A 186 9.81 -17.45 -4.35
N ASP A 187 9.14 -17.98 -3.31
CA ASP A 187 9.22 -19.38 -2.92
C ASP A 187 8.51 -20.33 -3.90
N ALA A 188 8.69 -21.64 -3.72
CA ALA A 188 8.16 -22.68 -4.59
C ALA A 188 6.62 -22.75 -4.63
N LEU A 189 5.91 -22.13 -3.67
CA LEU A 189 4.44 -22.09 -3.71
C LEU A 189 3.93 -21.13 -4.80
N GLY A 190 4.80 -20.25 -5.30
CA GLY A 190 4.49 -19.30 -6.36
C GLY A 190 4.88 -19.78 -7.78
N ASP A 191 5.26 -21.05 -7.97
CA ASP A 191 5.81 -21.53 -9.25
C ASP A 191 4.87 -21.25 -10.43
N GLU A 192 3.57 -21.52 -10.27
CA GLU A 192 2.58 -21.28 -11.33
C GLU A 192 2.45 -19.78 -11.69
N GLN A 193 2.49 -18.90 -10.69
CA GLN A 193 2.44 -17.46 -10.94
C GLN A 193 3.74 -16.97 -11.59
N TRP A 194 4.87 -17.61 -11.31
CA TRP A 194 6.14 -17.29 -11.95
C TRP A 194 6.13 -17.66 -13.43
N GLU A 195 5.58 -18.83 -13.77
CA GLU A 195 5.45 -19.29 -15.15
C GLU A 195 4.45 -18.46 -15.97
N TYR A 196 3.51 -17.78 -15.31
CA TYR A 196 2.57 -16.87 -15.95
C TYR A 196 3.21 -15.52 -16.38
N LEU A 197 4.30 -15.09 -15.71
CA LEU A 197 5.03 -13.84 -16.00
C LEU A 197 6.12 -14.05 -17.08
#